data_AF-A0A8J4EKC9-F1
#
_entry.id   AF-A0A8J4EKC9-F1
#
_cell.length_a   1.000
_cell.length_b   1.000
_cell.length_c   1.000
_cell.angle_alpha   90.00
_cell.angle_beta   90.00
_cell.angle_gamma   90.00
#
_symmetry.space_group_name_H-M   'P 1'
#
loop_
_entity.id
_entity.type
_entity.pdbx_description
1 polymer ?
#
loop_
_entity_poly.entity_id
_entity_poly.type
_entity_poly.pdbx_seq_one_letter_code
_entity_poly.pdbx_strand_id
1 'polypeptide(L)'
;MTADFHHAESESGLRIDDPTEIEIRELVRGLDRDANTFVTVESDDASWYGSIAVADDGGYEVVLSDPSGAELDVATEPALRPAVRRVVGWAARRDVRGRRGARGAPRPDVTELARFAGVDKSLAVPLPWEQAGARWLPDDYREFIDVFGHRALRETFGVRGPCREYSAGQLADFVGHLNDGVAETFEQILPPRPDGRPFTFHPEPGGLLCWGDNFRGDHCFWSTEGTDPDRWPVLLWLRGEPDRVHRYDLGMARFLLLALSGGDPVLSELIPEPADSPL
;
A
#
# COMPACT_ATOMS: atom_id res chain seq x y z
N MET A 1 21.78 5.88 -8.97
CA MET A 1 20.61 5.72 -8.10
C MET A 1 19.59 4.95 -8.92
N THR A 2 19.70 3.64 -8.89
CA THR A 2 18.73 2.71 -9.48
C THR A 2 17.56 2.68 -8.51
N ALA A 3 16.34 2.98 -8.97
CA ALA A 3 15.18 2.62 -8.17
C ALA A 3 15.14 1.09 -8.10
N ASP A 4 14.65 0.54 -6.99
CA ASP A 4 14.43 -0.90 -6.87
C ASP A 4 13.23 -1.26 -7.75
N PHE A 5 13.46 -1.32 -9.06
CA PHE A 5 12.50 -1.83 -10.01
C PHE A 5 12.55 -3.35 -9.95
N HIS A 6 11.37 -3.95 -10.07
CA HIS A 6 11.23 -5.36 -10.37
C HIS A 6 10.67 -5.46 -11.79
N HIS A 7 10.95 -6.55 -12.45
CA HIS A 7 10.46 -6.79 -13.80
C HIS A 7 9.73 -8.13 -13.84
N ALA A 8 8.72 -8.22 -14.70
CA ALA A 8 8.09 -9.48 -15.03
C ALA A 8 8.64 -9.96 -16.36
N GLU A 9 9.07 -11.21 -16.41
CA GLU A 9 9.53 -11.85 -17.63
C GLU A 9 8.77 -13.16 -17.82
N SER A 10 8.16 -13.31 -19.00
CA SER A 10 7.62 -14.60 -19.42
C SER A 10 8.73 -15.42 -20.08
N GLU A 11 8.64 -16.75 -19.99
CA GLU A 11 9.61 -17.63 -20.65
C GLU A 11 9.73 -17.37 -22.17
N SER A 12 8.66 -16.88 -22.80
CA SER A 12 8.66 -16.47 -24.21
C SER A 12 9.55 -15.25 -24.52
N GLY A 13 10.15 -14.62 -23.51
CA GLY A 13 11.05 -13.46 -23.63
C GLY A 13 10.34 -12.10 -23.62
N LEU A 14 9.03 -12.07 -23.38
CA LEU A 14 8.32 -10.82 -23.12
C LEU A 14 8.64 -10.34 -21.70
N ARG A 15 9.34 -9.22 -21.62
CA ARG A 15 9.74 -8.54 -20.38
C ARG A 15 8.99 -7.22 -20.22
N ILE A 16 8.50 -6.97 -19.02
CA ILE A 16 7.84 -5.72 -18.60
C ILE A 16 8.57 -5.23 -17.35
N ASP A 17 9.22 -4.07 -17.45
CA ASP A 17 9.84 -3.42 -16.29
C ASP A 17 8.75 -2.69 -15.48
N ASP A 18 8.80 -2.81 -14.14
CA ASP A 18 7.81 -2.30 -13.19
C ASP A 18 6.37 -2.76 -13.49
N PRO A 19 6.14 -4.09 -13.55
CA PRO A 19 4.92 -4.68 -14.08
C PRO A 19 3.74 -4.52 -13.11
N THR A 20 2.57 -4.21 -13.66
CA THR A 20 1.34 -4.09 -12.87
C THR A 20 0.66 -5.44 -12.64
N GLU A 21 -0.23 -5.55 -11.64
CA GLU A 21 -1.02 -6.77 -11.46
C GLU A 21 -1.80 -7.16 -12.73
N ILE A 22 -2.27 -6.18 -13.53
CA ILE A 22 -2.94 -6.44 -14.81
C ILE A 22 -1.94 -6.99 -15.81
N GLU A 23 -0.78 -6.37 -15.98
CA GLU A 23 0.23 -6.85 -16.93
C GLU A 23 0.76 -8.23 -16.55
N ILE A 24 1.00 -8.50 -15.26
CA ILE A 24 1.36 -9.83 -14.78
C ILE A 24 0.21 -10.81 -15.09
N ARG A 25 -1.06 -10.42 -14.89
CA ARG A 25 -2.20 -11.27 -15.28
C ARG A 25 -2.22 -11.56 -16.78
N GLU A 26 -1.95 -10.57 -17.63
CA GLU A 26 -1.92 -10.77 -19.07
C GLU A 26 -0.76 -11.69 -19.49
N LEU A 27 0.43 -11.54 -18.89
CA LEU A 27 1.54 -12.47 -19.08
C LEU A 27 1.16 -13.90 -18.66
N VAL A 28 0.55 -14.06 -17.50
CA VAL A 28 0.15 -15.37 -16.96
C VAL A 28 -1.01 -15.99 -17.76
N ARG A 29 -1.93 -15.18 -18.32
CA ARG A 29 -2.97 -15.64 -19.25
C ARG A 29 -2.40 -16.19 -20.54
N GLY A 30 -1.21 -15.74 -20.93
CA GLY A 30 -0.49 -16.20 -22.11
C GLY A 30 0.26 -17.53 -21.92
N LEU A 31 0.19 -18.15 -20.73
CA LEU A 31 0.88 -19.42 -20.48
C LEU A 31 0.18 -20.58 -21.20
N ASP A 32 0.95 -21.42 -21.88
CA ASP A 32 0.46 -22.51 -22.73
C ASP A 32 1.02 -23.90 -22.37
N ARG A 33 1.79 -24.01 -21.28
CA ARG A 33 2.47 -25.23 -20.80
C ARG A 33 3.46 -25.86 -21.79
N ASP A 34 3.79 -25.20 -22.90
CA ASP A 34 4.71 -25.73 -23.92
C ASP A 34 5.87 -24.78 -24.19
N ALA A 35 5.58 -23.59 -24.74
CA ALA A 35 6.59 -22.59 -25.10
C ALA A 35 6.64 -21.40 -24.13
N ASN A 36 5.57 -21.21 -23.36
CA ASN A 36 5.45 -20.18 -22.35
C ASN A 36 4.88 -20.82 -21.08
N THR A 37 5.75 -21.39 -20.25
CA THR A 37 5.33 -22.26 -19.15
C THR A 37 5.25 -21.54 -17.80
N PHE A 38 5.99 -20.44 -17.62
CA PHE A 38 5.93 -19.62 -16.42
C PHE A 38 6.17 -18.13 -16.70
N VAL A 39 5.76 -17.31 -15.74
CA VAL A 39 6.14 -15.90 -15.61
C VAL A 39 6.95 -15.74 -14.33
N THR A 40 8.12 -15.13 -14.40
CA THR A 40 8.89 -14.68 -13.24
C THR A 40 8.66 -13.20 -12.99
N VAL A 41 8.63 -12.82 -11.71
CA VAL A 41 8.73 -11.44 -11.22
C VAL A 41 9.92 -11.42 -10.29
N GLU A 42 10.95 -10.67 -10.63
CA GLU A 42 12.20 -10.64 -9.86
C GLU A 42 12.69 -9.21 -9.64
N SER A 43 13.47 -9.02 -8.58
CA SER A 43 14.16 -7.75 -8.37
C SER A 43 15.33 -7.60 -9.34
N ASP A 44 15.67 -6.36 -9.70
CA ASP A 44 16.81 -6.09 -10.58
C ASP A 44 18.17 -6.56 -10.01
N ASP A 45 18.30 -6.67 -8.69
CA ASP A 45 19.48 -7.22 -8.02
C ASP A 45 19.43 -8.75 -7.84
N ALA A 46 18.37 -9.39 -8.34
CA ALA A 46 18.08 -10.83 -8.21
C ALA A 46 18.14 -11.34 -6.76
N SER A 47 17.94 -10.47 -5.77
CA SER A 47 17.89 -10.83 -4.36
C SER A 47 16.67 -11.69 -4.01
N TRP A 48 15.60 -11.60 -4.79
CA TRP A 48 14.43 -12.45 -4.71
C TRP A 48 13.75 -12.62 -6.07
N TYR A 49 12.98 -13.70 -6.20
CA TYR A 49 12.07 -13.88 -7.32
C TYR A 49 10.76 -14.53 -6.86
N GLY A 50 9.71 -14.30 -7.62
CA GLY A 50 8.46 -15.05 -7.59
C GLY A 50 8.17 -15.59 -8.97
N SER A 51 7.70 -16.82 -9.09
CA SER A 51 7.27 -17.39 -10.37
C SER A 51 5.84 -17.91 -10.28
N ILE A 52 5.11 -17.79 -11.39
CA ILE A 52 3.76 -18.32 -11.56
C ILE A 52 3.78 -19.26 -12.76
N ALA A 53 3.37 -20.51 -12.54
CA ALA A 53 3.21 -21.53 -13.58
C ALA A 53 1.80 -22.12 -13.52
N VAL A 54 1.33 -22.70 -14.62
CA VAL A 54 0.03 -23.42 -14.62
C VAL A 54 0.24 -24.82 -14.02
N ALA A 55 -0.44 -25.13 -12.91
CA ALA A 55 -0.29 -26.41 -12.23
C ALA A 55 -0.96 -27.57 -13.00
N ASP A 56 -0.45 -28.80 -12.84
CA ASP A 56 -0.94 -30.00 -13.52
C ASP A 56 -2.40 -30.37 -13.16
N ASP A 57 -2.77 -30.14 -11.91
CA ASP A 57 -4.08 -30.42 -11.32
C ASP A 57 -5.11 -29.29 -11.53
N GLY A 58 -4.72 -28.23 -12.24
CA GLY A 58 -5.52 -27.03 -12.47
C GLY A 58 -5.20 -25.92 -11.46
N GLY A 59 -5.39 -24.67 -11.88
CA GLY A 59 -4.95 -23.51 -11.09
C GLY A 59 -3.51 -23.12 -11.40
N TYR A 60 -2.81 -22.55 -10.42
CA TYR A 60 -1.49 -21.94 -10.61
C TYR A 60 -0.56 -22.33 -9.47
N GLU A 61 0.64 -22.79 -9.82
CA GLU A 61 1.73 -22.96 -8.89
C GLU A 61 2.47 -21.62 -8.74
N VAL A 62 2.64 -21.19 -7.50
CA VAL A 62 3.38 -19.98 -7.15
C VAL A 62 4.59 -20.38 -6.31
N VAL A 63 5.77 -20.03 -6.80
CA VAL A 63 7.04 -20.23 -6.10
C VAL A 63 7.62 -18.87 -5.75
N LEU A 64 7.92 -18.65 -4.49
CA LEU A 64 8.42 -17.41 -3.94
C LEU A 64 9.75 -17.69 -3.25
N SER A 65 10.85 -17.10 -3.72
CA SER A 65 12.19 -17.43 -3.23
C SER A 65 13.05 -16.20 -2.96
N ASP A 66 13.82 -16.26 -1.87
CA ASP A 66 14.90 -15.36 -1.51
C ASP A 66 16.15 -16.18 -1.18
N PRO A 67 17.08 -16.30 -2.14
CA PRO A 67 18.30 -17.09 -1.97
C PRO A 67 19.23 -16.53 -0.88
N SER A 68 19.15 -15.23 -0.59
CA SER A 68 20.01 -14.55 0.37
C SER A 68 19.53 -14.72 1.82
N GLY A 69 18.21 -14.88 2.02
CA GLY A 69 17.53 -15.03 3.30
C GLY A 69 17.10 -16.46 3.67
N ALA A 70 17.27 -17.44 2.77
CA ALA A 70 16.78 -18.82 2.90
C ALA A 70 15.26 -18.93 3.10
N GLU A 71 14.50 -18.06 2.44
CA GLU A 71 13.03 -18.08 2.43
C GLU A 71 12.55 -18.72 1.12
N LEU A 72 11.78 -19.81 1.21
CA LEU A 72 11.12 -20.45 0.08
C LEU A 72 9.67 -20.76 0.48
N ASP A 73 8.73 -20.19 -0.26
CA ASP A 73 7.31 -20.47 -0.13
C ASP A 73 6.79 -21.01 -1.47
N VAL A 74 6.15 -22.17 -1.42
CA VAL A 74 5.56 -22.84 -2.59
C VAL A 74 4.10 -23.10 -2.27
N ALA A 75 3.21 -22.59 -3.11
CA ALA A 75 1.78 -22.68 -2.92
C ALA A 75 1.06 -22.93 -4.24
N THR A 76 -0.07 -23.64 -4.17
CA THR A 76 -0.99 -23.76 -5.29
C THR A 76 -2.19 -22.86 -5.04
N GLU A 77 -2.48 -22.00 -6.00
CA GLU A 77 -3.59 -21.06 -5.96
C GLU A 77 -4.66 -21.51 -6.98
N PRO A 78 -5.94 -21.60 -6.58
CA PRO A 78 -7.00 -22.17 -7.42
C PRO A 78 -7.39 -21.29 -8.60
N ALA A 79 -6.99 -20.02 -8.59
CA ALA A 79 -7.35 -19.03 -9.59
C ALA A 79 -6.21 -18.04 -9.85
N LEU A 80 -6.29 -17.36 -11.01
CA LEU A 80 -5.27 -16.43 -11.48
C LEU A 80 -5.07 -15.24 -10.54
N ARG A 81 -6.18 -14.69 -10.02
CA ARG A 81 -6.15 -13.50 -9.16
C ARG A 81 -5.37 -13.75 -7.86
N PRO A 82 -5.67 -14.80 -7.06
CA PRO A 82 -4.88 -15.15 -5.89
C PRO A 82 -3.39 -15.39 -6.20
N ALA A 83 -3.08 -16.07 -7.31
CA ALA A 83 -1.71 -16.34 -7.72
C ALA A 83 -0.88 -15.06 -7.94
N VAL A 84 -1.42 -14.13 -8.74
CA VAL A 84 -0.73 -12.86 -9.03
C VAL A 84 -0.62 -11.99 -7.78
N ARG A 85 -1.65 -11.92 -6.95
CA ARG A 85 -1.61 -11.16 -5.69
C ARG A 85 -0.57 -11.68 -4.71
N ARG A 86 -0.40 -13.00 -4.64
CA ARG A 86 0.62 -13.61 -3.78
C ARG A 86 2.02 -13.10 -4.15
N VAL A 87 2.33 -13.06 -5.45
CA VAL A 87 3.61 -12.52 -5.97
C VAL A 87 3.74 -11.03 -5.74
N VAL A 88 2.70 -10.24 -6.04
CA VAL A 88 2.71 -8.77 -5.80
C VAL A 88 2.91 -8.45 -4.32
N GLY A 89 2.19 -9.15 -3.43
CA GLY A 89 2.33 -8.98 -1.98
C GLY A 89 3.70 -9.42 -1.46
N TRP A 90 4.33 -10.42 -2.09
CA TRP A 90 5.71 -10.83 -1.80
C TRP A 90 6.74 -9.78 -2.18
N ALA A 91 6.67 -9.26 -3.41
CA ALA A 91 7.49 -8.16 -3.89
C ALA A 91 7.37 -6.96 -2.95
N ALA A 92 6.12 -6.59 -2.63
CA ALA A 92 5.86 -5.44 -1.78
C ALA A 92 6.40 -5.60 -0.36
N ARG A 93 6.29 -6.79 0.25
CA ARG A 93 6.87 -7.07 1.58
C ARG A 93 8.40 -6.94 1.60
N ARG A 94 9.09 -7.28 0.52
CA ARG A 94 10.56 -7.16 0.48
C ARG A 94 11.07 -5.76 0.29
N ASP A 95 10.35 -4.92 -0.44
CA ASP A 95 10.65 -3.49 -0.44
C ASP A 95 10.56 -2.91 0.98
N VAL A 96 9.65 -3.42 1.83
CA VAL A 96 9.58 -3.04 3.25
C VAL A 96 10.79 -3.53 4.04
N ARG A 97 11.19 -4.80 3.88
CA ARG A 97 12.31 -5.41 4.63
C ARG A 97 13.67 -4.86 4.21
N GLY A 98 13.92 -4.67 2.91
CA GLY A 98 15.15 -4.09 2.37
C GLY A 98 15.36 -2.62 2.79
N ARG A 99 14.27 -1.89 3.06
CA ARG A 99 14.30 -0.48 3.49
C ARG A 99 14.30 -0.26 5.00
N ARG A 100 14.53 -1.29 5.84
CA ARG A 100 14.84 -1.10 7.28
C ARG A 100 16.11 -0.25 7.53
N GLY A 101 16.82 0.20 6.49
CA GLY A 101 17.90 1.19 6.58
C GLY A 101 17.92 2.29 5.51
N ALA A 102 17.08 2.27 4.47
CA ALA A 102 17.20 3.20 3.33
C ALA A 102 16.14 4.31 3.37
N ARG A 103 16.49 5.40 4.06
CA ARG A 103 15.72 6.66 4.09
C ARG A 103 16.03 7.50 2.84
N GLY A 104 15.29 7.29 1.75
CA GLY A 104 15.11 8.30 0.72
C GLY A 104 15.06 7.81 -0.74
N ALA A 105 13.87 7.85 -1.34
CA ALA A 105 13.65 8.14 -2.77
C ALA A 105 12.13 8.33 -3.03
N PRO A 106 11.73 9.10 -4.08
CA PRO A 106 10.35 9.47 -4.37
C PRO A 106 9.58 8.32 -5.05
N ARG A 107 8.28 8.21 -4.76
CA ARG A 107 7.47 6.99 -4.90
C ARG A 107 6.53 7.02 -6.13
N PRO A 108 6.52 6.00 -7.01
CA PRO A 108 5.46 5.81 -8.02
C PRO A 108 4.17 5.14 -7.46
N ASP A 109 4.08 4.95 -6.14
CA ASP A 109 3.10 4.08 -5.45
C ASP A 109 1.61 4.41 -5.73
N VAL A 110 1.22 5.67 -5.95
CA VAL A 110 -0.19 6.01 -6.25
C VAL A 110 -0.61 5.54 -7.64
N THR A 111 0.33 5.55 -8.58
CA THR A 111 0.07 5.03 -9.93
C THR A 111 -0.15 3.52 -9.88
N GLU A 112 0.70 2.80 -9.16
CA GLU A 112 0.53 1.35 -8.95
C GLU A 112 -0.77 1.03 -8.20
N LEU A 113 -1.10 1.80 -7.15
CA LEU A 113 -2.33 1.68 -6.39
C LEU A 113 -3.58 1.93 -7.26
N ALA A 114 -3.58 2.96 -8.10
CA ALA A 114 -4.67 3.26 -9.04
C ALA A 114 -4.85 2.12 -10.04
N ARG A 115 -3.73 1.60 -10.57
CA ARG A 115 -3.75 0.45 -11.49
C ARG A 115 -4.26 -0.81 -10.81
N PHE A 116 -3.83 -1.11 -9.58
CA PHE A 116 -4.31 -2.25 -8.78
C PHE A 116 -5.82 -2.15 -8.51
N ALA A 117 -6.29 -0.94 -8.16
CA ALA A 117 -7.70 -0.67 -7.88
C ALA A 117 -8.57 -0.55 -9.15
N GLY A 118 -7.99 -0.60 -10.35
CA GLY A 118 -8.70 -0.41 -11.62
C GLY A 118 -9.23 1.02 -11.83
N VAL A 119 -8.59 2.01 -11.21
CA VAL A 119 -8.96 3.43 -11.31
C VAL A 119 -8.15 4.09 -12.42
N ASP A 120 -8.85 4.76 -13.35
CA ASP A 120 -8.22 5.54 -14.40
C ASP A 120 -7.73 6.88 -13.85
N LYS A 121 -6.41 7.00 -13.70
CA LYS A 121 -5.73 8.19 -13.21
C LYS A 121 -5.94 9.42 -14.10
N SER A 122 -6.29 9.25 -15.38
CA SER A 122 -6.57 10.37 -16.27
C SER A 122 -7.83 11.16 -15.87
N LEU A 123 -8.68 10.58 -15.03
CA LEU A 123 -9.87 11.21 -14.45
C LEU A 123 -9.57 11.97 -13.15
N ALA A 124 -8.30 12.08 -12.75
CA ALA A 124 -7.91 12.83 -11.57
C ALA A 124 -8.40 14.27 -11.64
N VAL A 125 -8.86 14.79 -10.50
CA VAL A 125 -9.30 16.18 -10.35
C VAL A 125 -8.38 16.84 -9.33
N PRO A 126 -7.30 17.50 -9.78
CA PRO A 126 -6.33 18.12 -8.90
C PRO A 126 -6.97 19.19 -8.01
N LEU A 127 -6.75 19.08 -6.71
CA LEU A 127 -7.22 20.08 -5.75
C LEU A 127 -6.22 21.24 -5.61
N PRO A 128 -6.67 22.42 -5.15
CA PRO A 128 -5.82 23.61 -5.01
C PRO A 128 -4.89 23.55 -3.78
N TRP A 129 -4.11 22.48 -3.63
CA TRP A 129 -3.25 22.19 -2.48
C TRP A 129 -2.28 23.33 -2.13
N GLU A 130 -1.66 23.93 -3.14
CA GLU A 130 -0.73 25.05 -2.94
C GLU A 130 -1.44 26.29 -2.40
N GLN A 131 -2.60 26.64 -2.98
CA GLN A 131 -3.37 27.82 -2.59
C GLN A 131 -3.98 27.65 -1.19
N ALA A 132 -4.28 26.40 -0.81
CA ALA A 132 -4.73 26.03 0.53
C ALA A 132 -3.60 25.97 1.57
N GLY A 133 -2.34 26.15 1.17
CA GLY A 133 -1.20 26.03 2.07
C GLY A 133 -0.94 24.61 2.57
N ALA A 134 -1.45 23.59 1.86
CA ALA A 134 -1.45 22.19 2.29
C ALA A 134 -0.29 21.35 1.71
N ARG A 135 0.77 21.99 1.20
CA ARG A 135 1.97 21.30 0.68
C ARG A 135 2.82 20.60 1.73
N TRP A 136 2.49 20.79 3.01
CA TRP A 136 3.18 20.12 4.11
C TRP A 136 2.66 18.69 4.35
N LEU A 137 1.53 18.30 3.76
CA LEU A 137 1.06 16.91 3.76
C LEU A 137 1.90 16.05 2.81
N PRO A 138 1.98 14.73 2.98
CA PRO A 138 2.70 13.85 2.06
C PRO A 138 2.21 13.96 0.60
N ASP A 139 3.13 13.88 -0.36
CA ASP A 139 2.82 14.00 -1.79
C ASP A 139 1.91 12.87 -2.27
N ASP A 140 2.15 11.65 -1.78
CA ASP A 140 1.37 10.46 -2.14
C ASP A 140 -0.09 10.53 -1.64
N TYR A 141 -0.33 11.21 -0.52
CA TYR A 141 -1.68 11.52 -0.06
C TYR A 141 -2.40 12.50 -0.96
N ARG A 142 -1.74 13.62 -1.30
CA ARG A 142 -2.36 14.64 -2.15
C ARG A 142 -2.70 14.07 -3.53
N GLU A 143 -1.77 13.31 -4.11
CA GLU A 143 -1.99 12.61 -5.37
C GLU A 143 -3.09 11.54 -5.24
N PHE A 144 -3.13 10.77 -4.15
CA PHE A 144 -4.22 9.82 -3.91
C PHE A 144 -5.58 10.54 -3.88
N ILE A 145 -5.70 11.66 -3.17
CA ILE A 145 -6.95 12.42 -3.11
C ILE A 145 -7.33 12.99 -4.48
N ASP A 146 -6.36 13.47 -5.26
CA ASP A 146 -6.61 13.95 -6.62
C ASP A 146 -7.16 12.85 -7.53
N VAL A 147 -6.72 11.60 -7.36
CA VAL A 147 -7.09 10.45 -8.20
C VAL A 147 -8.36 9.74 -7.71
N PHE A 148 -8.45 9.45 -6.41
CA PHE A 148 -9.50 8.62 -5.83
C PHE A 148 -10.60 9.44 -5.16
N GLY A 149 -10.31 10.68 -4.77
CA GLY A 149 -11.18 11.49 -3.90
C GLY A 149 -11.41 10.85 -2.53
N HIS A 150 -12.48 11.27 -1.86
CA HIS A 150 -12.96 10.71 -0.58
C HIS A 150 -13.63 9.32 -0.72
N ARG A 151 -13.11 8.42 -1.56
CA ARG A 151 -13.75 7.11 -1.74
C ARG A 151 -13.24 6.13 -0.69
N ALA A 152 -14.17 5.36 -0.12
CA ALA A 152 -13.79 4.20 0.66
C ALA A 152 -13.18 3.14 -0.26
N LEU A 153 -11.98 2.68 0.07
CA LEU A 153 -11.36 1.53 -0.58
C LEU A 153 -12.14 0.28 -0.20
N ARG A 154 -12.58 -0.47 -1.21
CA ARG A 154 -13.44 -1.65 -1.07
C ARG A 154 -14.70 -1.40 -0.22
N GLU A 155 -15.19 -0.16 -0.18
CA GLU A 155 -16.34 0.27 0.64
C GLU A 155 -16.18 0.04 2.15
N THR A 156 -14.97 -0.30 2.63
CA THR A 156 -14.74 -0.72 4.03
C THR A 156 -13.70 0.14 4.75
N PHE A 157 -12.75 0.73 4.02
CA PHE A 157 -11.70 1.58 4.57
C PHE A 157 -11.80 2.99 3.99
N GLY A 158 -12.05 3.98 4.84
CA GLY A 158 -12.10 5.39 4.46
C GLY A 158 -10.73 6.05 4.51
N VAL A 159 -10.37 6.76 3.45
CA VAL A 159 -9.29 7.76 3.51
C VAL A 159 -9.94 9.12 3.75
N ARG A 160 -9.49 9.83 4.79
CA ARG A 160 -9.96 11.18 5.12
C ARG A 160 -9.56 12.11 3.99
N GLY A 161 -10.56 12.63 3.31
CA GLY A 161 -10.38 13.52 2.17
C GLY A 161 -11.59 14.43 1.98
N PRO A 162 -11.43 15.54 1.26
CA PRO A 162 -12.52 16.45 0.94
C PRO A 162 -13.57 15.76 0.05
N CYS A 163 -14.86 15.93 0.36
CA CYS A 163 -15.93 15.15 -0.27
C CYS A 163 -16.41 15.67 -1.65
N ARG A 164 -15.91 16.82 -2.13
CA ARG A 164 -16.41 17.55 -3.33
C ARG A 164 -15.30 18.39 -3.97
N GLU A 165 -15.62 19.13 -5.03
CA GLU A 165 -14.79 20.26 -5.50
C GLU A 165 -14.69 21.30 -4.37
N TYR A 166 -13.47 21.58 -3.92
CA TYR A 166 -13.20 22.51 -2.82
C TYR A 166 -12.50 23.76 -3.36
N SER A 167 -12.96 24.93 -2.93
CA SER A 167 -12.12 26.13 -3.02
C SER A 167 -10.89 25.99 -2.11
N ALA A 168 -9.84 26.77 -2.38
CA ALA A 168 -8.63 26.77 -1.57
C ALA A 168 -8.90 27.00 -0.06
N GLY A 169 -9.85 27.90 0.27
CA GLY A 169 -10.24 28.16 1.66
C GLY A 169 -10.90 26.95 2.33
N GLN A 170 -11.83 26.29 1.64
CA GLN A 170 -12.48 25.10 2.18
C GLN A 170 -11.48 23.94 2.36
N LEU A 171 -10.49 23.83 1.47
CA LEU A 171 -9.44 22.81 1.59
C LEU A 171 -8.52 23.11 2.77
N ALA A 172 -8.16 24.38 2.98
CA ALA A 172 -7.39 24.81 4.15
C ALA A 172 -8.14 24.51 5.45
N ASP A 173 -9.45 24.80 5.52
CA ASP A 173 -10.30 24.47 6.66
C ASP A 173 -10.31 22.96 6.90
N PHE A 174 -10.55 22.14 5.86
CA PHE A 174 -10.52 20.68 6.01
C PHE A 174 -9.19 20.17 6.57
N VAL A 175 -8.07 20.64 6.01
CA VAL A 175 -6.72 20.25 6.43
C VAL A 175 -6.46 20.62 7.90
N GLY A 176 -6.94 21.79 8.34
CA GLY A 176 -6.85 22.22 9.74
C GLY A 176 -7.60 21.32 10.72
N HIS A 177 -8.68 20.67 10.27
CA HIS A 177 -9.55 19.83 11.09
C HIS A 177 -9.35 18.31 10.87
N LEU A 178 -8.27 17.89 10.18
CA LEU A 178 -7.99 16.46 9.92
C LEU A 178 -8.00 15.59 11.19
N ASN A 179 -7.58 16.18 12.32
CA ASN A 179 -7.47 15.53 13.62
C ASN A 179 -8.64 15.81 14.59
N ASP A 180 -9.68 16.52 14.16
CA ASP A 180 -10.81 16.86 15.03
C ASP A 180 -11.46 15.59 15.61
N GLY A 181 -11.67 15.60 16.94
CA GLY A 181 -12.25 14.48 17.69
C GLY A 181 -11.36 13.24 17.82
N VAL A 182 -10.24 13.17 17.08
CA VAL A 182 -9.30 12.04 17.13
C VAL A 182 -8.41 12.16 18.36
N ALA A 183 -7.77 13.31 18.58
CA ALA A 183 -6.84 13.49 19.69
C ALA A 183 -7.51 13.17 21.04
N GLU A 184 -8.68 13.77 21.31
CA GLU A 184 -9.45 13.55 22.53
C GLU A 184 -9.79 12.07 22.77
N THR A 185 -10.13 11.35 21.71
CA THR A 185 -10.46 9.92 21.78
C THR A 185 -9.20 9.08 22.05
N PHE A 186 -8.09 9.39 21.36
CA PHE A 186 -6.92 8.54 21.33
C PHE A 186 -5.91 8.78 22.46
N GLU A 187 -5.88 9.97 23.06
CA GLU A 187 -5.01 10.29 24.21
C GLU A 187 -5.19 9.33 25.40
N GLN A 188 -6.40 8.79 25.59
CA GLN A 188 -6.73 7.91 26.72
C GLN A 188 -6.58 6.42 26.42
N ILE A 189 -6.52 6.03 25.14
CA ILE A 189 -6.56 4.62 24.71
C ILE A 189 -5.27 4.14 24.06
N LEU A 190 -4.42 5.05 23.57
CA LEU A 190 -3.13 4.66 23.01
C LEU A 190 -2.19 4.21 24.13
N PRO A 191 -1.54 3.04 23.99
CA PRO A 191 -0.44 2.69 24.90
C PRO A 191 0.71 3.68 24.72
N PRO A 192 1.56 3.86 25.74
CA PRO A 192 2.79 4.64 25.59
C PRO A 192 3.67 4.04 24.48
N ARG A 193 4.47 4.89 23.87
CA ARG A 193 5.49 4.51 22.88
C ARG A 193 6.50 3.51 23.49
N PRO A 194 7.30 2.82 22.65
CA PRO A 194 8.36 1.94 23.15
C PRO A 194 9.38 2.62 24.08
N ASP A 195 9.52 3.95 24.00
CA ASP A 195 10.40 4.75 24.86
C ASP A 195 9.70 5.24 26.16
N GLY A 196 8.46 4.83 26.40
CA GLY A 196 7.68 5.15 27.59
C GLY A 196 6.94 6.49 27.56
N ARG A 197 7.11 7.30 26.50
CA ARG A 197 6.41 8.59 26.35
C ARG A 197 5.02 8.40 25.75
N PRO A 198 4.02 9.22 26.11
CA PRO A 198 2.73 9.18 25.44
C PRO A 198 2.88 9.60 23.97
N PHE A 199 1.97 9.13 23.13
CA PHE A 199 1.79 9.72 21.80
C PHE A 199 1.23 11.14 21.96
N THR A 200 1.74 12.06 21.15
CA THR A 200 1.15 13.39 20.95
C THR A 200 0.36 13.38 19.63
N PHE A 201 -0.46 14.40 19.40
CA PHE A 201 -1.21 14.57 18.15
C PHE A 201 -0.68 15.78 17.39
N HIS A 202 -0.93 15.87 16.08
CA HIS A 202 -0.66 17.11 15.36
C HIS A 202 -1.67 18.17 15.83
N PRO A 203 -1.26 19.43 16.12
CA PRO A 203 -0.07 20.13 15.60
C PRO A 203 1.23 20.02 16.42
N GLU A 204 1.26 19.29 17.53
CA GLU A 204 2.48 19.09 18.29
C GLU A 204 3.57 18.42 17.41
N PRO A 205 4.83 18.88 17.45
CA PRO A 205 5.90 18.29 16.63
C PRO A 205 6.06 16.78 16.87
N GLY A 206 6.04 15.99 15.80
CA GLY A 206 6.10 14.52 15.89
C GLY A 206 4.76 13.86 16.23
N GLY A 207 3.71 14.64 16.41
CA GLY A 207 2.38 14.17 16.75
C GLY A 207 1.71 13.37 15.64
N LEU A 208 0.72 12.57 16.04
CA LEU A 208 -0.05 11.73 15.14
C LEU A 208 -1.09 12.56 14.36
N LEU A 209 -1.15 12.32 13.05
CA LEU A 209 -2.14 12.91 12.16
C LEU A 209 -2.96 11.78 11.52
N CYS A 210 -4.25 11.69 11.86
CA CYS A 210 -5.12 10.64 11.34
C CYS A 210 -5.50 10.92 9.88
N TRP A 211 -5.41 9.88 9.05
CA TRP A 211 -5.71 9.98 7.62
C TRP A 211 -6.62 8.87 7.11
N GLY A 212 -6.86 7.82 7.89
CA GLY A 212 -7.78 6.76 7.48
C GLY A 212 -8.30 5.95 8.65
N ASP A 213 -9.48 5.37 8.44
CA ASP A 213 -10.16 4.54 9.44
C ASP A 213 -11.13 3.56 8.76
N ASN A 214 -11.56 2.54 9.50
CA ASN A 214 -12.57 1.60 9.06
C ASN A 214 -13.72 1.48 10.09
N PHE A 215 -14.80 0.80 9.70
CA PHE A 215 -15.98 0.61 10.56
C PHE A 215 -15.71 -0.22 11.83
N ARG A 216 -14.63 -1.00 11.87
CA ARG A 216 -14.22 -1.75 13.07
C ARG A 216 -13.63 -0.81 14.14
N GLY A 217 -13.23 0.39 13.72
CA GLY A 217 -12.56 1.37 14.55
C GLY A 217 -11.05 1.26 14.49
N ASP A 218 -10.49 0.58 13.49
CA ASP A 218 -9.05 0.62 13.24
C ASP A 218 -8.70 1.97 12.60
N HIS A 219 -7.55 2.54 12.98
CA HIS A 219 -7.16 3.88 12.54
C HIS A 219 -5.72 3.89 12.04
N CYS A 220 -5.50 4.65 10.98
CA CYS A 220 -4.17 4.92 10.43
C CYS A 220 -3.79 6.37 10.66
N PHE A 221 -2.56 6.56 11.11
CA PHE A 221 -1.96 7.86 11.40
C PHE A 221 -0.64 8.01 10.66
N TRP A 222 -0.28 9.22 10.28
CA TRP A 222 1.12 9.56 10.07
C TRP A 222 1.72 9.94 11.41
N SER A 223 2.93 9.48 11.70
CA SER A 223 3.74 10.12 12.74
C SER A 223 4.50 11.27 12.09
N THR A 224 4.20 12.51 12.48
CA THR A 224 4.78 13.71 11.84
C THR A 224 6.24 13.99 12.29
N GLU A 225 7.03 12.93 12.43
CA GLU A 225 8.42 12.95 12.88
C GLU A 225 9.35 13.38 11.73
N GLY A 226 10.20 14.37 11.99
CA GLY A 226 11.12 14.90 10.99
C GLY A 226 10.50 15.95 10.07
N THR A 227 11.32 16.49 9.18
CA THR A 227 10.98 17.67 8.36
C THR A 227 10.48 17.33 6.96
N ASP A 228 10.61 16.08 6.54
CA ASP A 228 10.22 15.60 5.22
C ASP A 228 8.94 14.77 5.34
N PRO A 229 7.77 15.31 4.94
CA PRO A 229 6.49 14.63 5.10
C PRO A 229 6.38 13.33 4.29
N ASP A 230 7.12 13.19 3.19
CA ASP A 230 7.14 11.97 2.39
C ASP A 230 7.88 10.81 3.08
N ARG A 231 8.53 11.10 4.21
CA ARG A 231 9.19 10.12 5.08
C ARG A 231 8.42 9.86 6.36
N TRP A 232 7.24 10.45 6.55
CA TRP A 232 6.43 10.16 7.70
C TRP A 232 5.95 8.70 7.66
N PRO A 233 6.24 7.92 8.70
CA PRO A 233 5.78 6.54 8.81
C PRO A 233 4.26 6.51 9.03
N VAL A 234 3.66 5.40 8.64
CA VAL A 234 2.29 5.05 9.02
C VAL A 234 2.31 4.30 10.35
N LEU A 235 1.50 4.75 11.30
CA LEU A 235 1.09 3.98 12.46
C LEU A 235 -0.32 3.45 12.23
N LEU A 236 -0.47 2.13 12.33
CA LEU A 236 -1.74 1.45 12.33
C LEU A 236 -2.11 1.13 13.78
N TRP A 237 -3.28 1.61 14.21
CA TRP A 237 -3.90 1.20 15.46
C TRP A 237 -5.03 0.21 15.18
N LEU A 238 -4.93 -0.99 15.75
CA LEU A 238 -5.94 -2.04 15.64
C LEU A 238 -6.78 -2.13 16.90
N ARG A 239 -8.09 -2.04 16.75
CA ARG A 239 -9.02 -2.13 17.86
C ARG A 239 -9.14 -3.58 18.33
N GLY A 240 -8.87 -3.81 19.61
CA GLY A 240 -9.14 -5.10 20.26
C GLY A 240 -7.97 -6.09 20.22
N GLU A 241 -6.89 -5.77 19.50
CA GLU A 241 -5.66 -6.57 19.52
C GLU A 241 -4.86 -6.38 20.82
N PRO A 242 -4.00 -7.34 21.22
CA PRO A 242 -3.05 -7.17 22.31
C PRO A 242 -1.97 -6.13 21.97
N ASP A 243 -1.37 -6.24 20.78
CA ASP A 243 -0.36 -5.33 20.24
C ASP A 243 -1.02 -4.27 19.35
N ARG A 244 -1.78 -3.37 19.96
CA ARG A 244 -2.67 -2.44 19.24
C ARG A 244 -1.99 -1.47 18.29
N VAL A 245 -0.67 -1.32 18.32
CA VAL A 245 0.05 -0.31 17.52
C VAL A 245 1.13 -0.97 16.68
N HIS A 246 0.98 -0.85 15.37
CA HIS A 246 1.95 -1.33 14.38
C HIS A 246 2.55 -0.14 13.64
N ARG A 247 3.87 -0.14 13.48
CA ARG A 247 4.59 0.90 12.73
C ARG A 247 5.08 0.37 11.39
N TYR A 248 4.81 1.12 10.35
CA TYR A 248 5.27 0.90 8.99
C TYR A 248 6.04 2.14 8.52
N ASP A 249 7.34 2.00 8.25
CA ASP A 249 8.17 3.08 7.70
C ASP A 249 7.92 3.26 6.19
N LEU A 250 6.65 3.44 5.84
CA LEU A 250 6.10 3.57 4.50
C LEU A 250 5.21 4.81 4.44
N GLY A 251 5.11 5.39 3.25
CA GLY A 251 4.10 6.38 2.89
C GLY A 251 2.74 5.71 2.70
N MET A 252 1.71 6.54 2.67
CA MET A 252 0.32 6.09 2.66
C MET A 252 0.01 5.16 1.47
N ALA A 253 0.43 5.52 0.25
CA ALA A 253 0.04 4.78 -0.95
C ALA A 253 0.63 3.36 -0.96
N ARG A 254 1.90 3.19 -0.55
CA ARG A 254 2.51 1.86 -0.43
C ARG A 254 1.86 1.02 0.66
N PHE A 255 1.55 1.65 1.80
CA PHE A 255 0.85 0.99 2.89
C PHE A 255 -0.52 0.45 2.44
N LEU A 256 -1.28 1.25 1.70
CA LEU A 256 -2.58 0.85 1.14
C LEU A 256 -2.44 -0.27 0.10
N LEU A 257 -1.43 -0.21 -0.77
CA LEU A 257 -1.16 -1.28 -1.73
C LEU A 257 -0.84 -2.61 -1.03
N LEU A 258 -0.02 -2.58 0.03
CA LEU A 258 0.25 -3.78 0.84
C LEU A 258 -1.03 -4.34 1.45
N ALA A 259 -1.87 -3.49 2.03
CA ALA A 259 -3.15 -3.90 2.59
C ALA A 259 -4.08 -4.52 1.54
N LEU A 260 -4.16 -3.94 0.35
CA LEU A 260 -5.02 -4.42 -0.73
C LEU A 260 -4.50 -5.69 -1.42
N SER A 261 -3.18 -5.90 -1.43
CA SER A 261 -2.54 -7.08 -2.06
C SER A 261 -2.79 -8.38 -1.30
N GLY A 262 -3.12 -8.31 0.00
CA GLY A 262 -3.27 -9.48 0.87
C GLY A 262 -1.94 -10.13 1.27
N GLY A 263 -0.80 -9.48 0.98
CA GLY A 263 0.52 -9.98 1.35
C GLY A 263 0.79 -9.94 2.86
N ASP A 264 0.19 -9.03 3.62
CA ASP A 264 0.42 -8.99 5.07
C ASP A 264 -0.85 -9.44 5.82
N PRO A 265 -0.80 -10.50 6.65
CA PRO A 265 -1.99 -11.00 7.36
C PRO A 265 -2.64 -9.97 8.29
N VAL A 266 -1.85 -9.04 8.84
CA VAL A 266 -2.37 -7.97 9.70
C VAL A 266 -3.06 -6.91 8.85
N LEU A 267 -2.49 -6.57 7.68
CA LEU A 267 -3.06 -5.57 6.78
C LEU A 267 -4.21 -6.11 5.92
N SER A 268 -4.29 -7.41 5.66
CA SER A 268 -5.40 -8.01 4.91
C SER A 268 -6.73 -7.87 5.65
N GLU A 269 -6.69 -7.84 6.97
CA GLU A 269 -7.86 -7.57 7.82
C GLU A 269 -8.20 -6.07 7.89
N LEU A 270 -7.29 -5.17 7.50
CA LEU A 270 -7.55 -3.74 7.53
C LEU A 270 -8.57 -3.32 6.46
N ILE A 271 -8.42 -3.89 5.25
CA ILE A 271 -9.25 -3.59 4.07
C ILE A 271 -9.72 -4.92 3.45
N PRO A 272 -10.71 -5.58 4.06
CA PRO A 272 -11.14 -6.91 3.64
C PRO A 272 -11.72 -6.89 2.23
N GLU A 273 -11.66 -8.04 1.56
CA GLU A 273 -12.40 -8.25 0.31
C GLU A 273 -13.90 -8.03 0.52
N PRO A 274 -14.61 -7.40 -0.44
CA PRO A 274 -16.06 -7.42 -0.44
C PRO A 274 -16.54 -8.85 -0.49
N ALA A 275 -17.54 -9.20 0.31
CA ALA A 275 -18.10 -10.56 0.38
C ALA A 275 -18.58 -11.09 -0.99
N ASP A 276 -18.86 -10.19 -1.94
CA ASP A 276 -19.40 -10.49 -3.27
C ASP A 276 -18.40 -10.30 -4.42
N SER A 277 -17.08 -10.25 -4.18
CA SER A 277 -16.11 -10.24 -5.29
C SER A 277 -16.15 -11.59 -6.04
N PRO A 278 -16.48 -11.62 -7.35
CA PRO A 278 -16.50 -12.86 -8.09
C PRO A 278 -15.08 -13.44 -8.19
N LEU A 279 -14.98 -14.73 -7.85
CA LEU A 279 -13.80 -15.61 -7.96
C LEU A 279 -13.17 -15.57 -9.36
#